data_AF-A0A971H2R1-F1
#
_entry.id   AF-A0A971H2R1-F1
#
_cell.length_a   1.000
_cell.length_b   1.000
_cell.length_c   1.000
_cell.angle_alpha   90.00
_cell.angle_beta   90.00
_cell.angle_gamma   90.00
#
_symmetry.space_group_name_H-M   'P 1'
#
loop_
_entity.id
_entity.type
_entity.pdbx_description
1 polymer ?
#
loop_
_entity_poly.entity_id
_entity_poly.type
_entity_poly.pdbx_seq_one_letter_code
_entity_poly.pdbx_strand_id
1 'polypeptide(L)'
;MRRNTKNVEDKIIRNKILSMILPITLENILQMTAGIVSMAMVGRISPLAVGAIGISNIIFNIIWAIFKGVATGTSVFVAQSYGAKNYNKLKRIVEQTLFSSIILVIIFQQLLFWNAGSLLKIFDP
;
A
#
# COMPACT_ATOMS: atom_id res chain seq x y z
N MET A 1 -10.72 -9.55 44.45
CA MET A 1 -9.46 -9.07 43.83
C MET A 1 -9.39 -9.10 42.29
N ARG A 2 -10.40 -9.58 41.54
CA ARG A 2 -10.33 -9.70 40.04
C ARG A 2 -10.66 -8.43 39.23
N ARG A 3 -11.02 -7.31 39.86
CA ARG A 3 -11.53 -6.11 39.15
C ARG A 3 -10.41 -5.16 38.66
N ASN A 4 -9.19 -5.28 39.21
CA ASN A 4 -8.09 -4.34 38.97
C ASN A 4 -7.21 -4.71 37.76
N THR A 5 -7.22 -5.97 37.30
CA THR A 5 -6.41 -6.43 36.16
C THR A 5 -6.97 -5.98 34.80
N LYS A 6 -8.30 -5.92 34.63
CA LYS A 6 -8.93 -5.39 33.39
C LYS A 6 -8.54 -3.94 33.08
N ASN A 7 -8.51 -3.09 34.11
CA ASN A 7 -8.18 -1.66 33.94
C ASN A 7 -6.71 -1.43 33.54
N VAL A 8 -5.82 -2.35 33.92
CA VAL A 8 -4.39 -2.31 33.56
C VAL A 8 -4.20 -2.83 32.14
N GLU A 9 -4.88 -3.92 31.74
CA GLU A 9 -4.86 -4.45 30.37
C GLU A 9 -5.40 -3.42 29.35
N ASP A 10 -6.52 -2.75 29.65
CA ASP A 10 -7.11 -1.72 28.77
C ASP A 10 -6.18 -0.50 28.58
N LYS A 11 -5.45 -0.12 29.64
CA LYS A 11 -4.49 0.99 29.59
C LYS A 11 -3.25 0.63 28.78
N ILE A 12 -2.77 -0.61 28.88
CA ILE A 12 -1.62 -1.12 28.10
C ILE A 12 -2.01 -1.24 26.62
N ILE A 13 -3.20 -1.78 26.32
CA ILE A 13 -3.71 -1.89 24.95
C ILE A 13 -3.87 -0.49 24.33
N ARG A 14 -4.44 0.47 25.08
CA ARG A 14 -4.60 1.85 24.59
C ARG A 14 -3.25 2.53 24.31
N ASN A 15 -2.27 2.40 25.19
CA ASN A 15 -0.93 2.94 24.94
C ASN A 15 -0.25 2.27 23.73
N LYS A 16 -0.43 0.97 23.54
CA LYS A 16 0.16 0.24 22.41
C LYS A 16 -0.47 0.64 21.08
N ILE A 17 -1.79 0.80 21.05
CA ILE A 17 -2.53 1.32 19.89
C ILE A 17 -2.08 2.75 19.58
N LEU A 18 -2.00 3.64 20.57
CA LEU A 18 -1.53 5.02 20.37
C LEU A 18 -0.09 5.09 19.84
N SER A 19 0.80 4.24 20.36
CA SER A 19 2.19 4.15 19.89
C SER A 19 2.32 3.57 18.48
N MET A 20 1.32 2.83 17.97
CA MET A 20 1.28 2.35 16.58
C MET A 20 0.60 3.37 15.65
N ILE A 21 -0.48 4.02 16.09
CA ILE A 21 -1.20 5.00 15.28
C ILE A 21 -0.33 6.24 15.03
N LEU A 22 0.46 6.67 16.02
CA LEU A 22 1.32 7.85 15.89
C LEU A 22 2.29 7.74 14.70
N PRO A 23 3.12 6.69 14.57
CA PRO A 23 4.00 6.53 13.42
C PRO A 23 3.24 6.28 12.12
N ILE A 24 2.14 5.50 12.11
CA ILE A 24 1.35 5.24 10.89
C ILE A 24 0.74 6.53 10.34
N THR A 25 0.22 7.38 11.22
CA THR A 25 -0.40 8.65 10.81
C THR A 25 0.66 9.63 10.32
N LEU A 26 1.80 9.69 11.02
CA LEU A 26 2.95 10.48 10.59
C LEU A 26 3.46 10.04 9.22
N GLU A 27 3.62 8.72 8.99
CA GLU A 27 3.99 8.15 7.69
C GLU A 27 3.03 8.60 6.57
N ASN A 28 1.72 8.52 6.81
CA ASN A 28 0.72 8.95 5.83
C ASN A 28 0.82 10.45 5.52
N ILE A 29 1.02 11.29 6.56
CA ILE A 29 1.23 12.73 6.36
C ILE A 29 2.50 12.98 5.53
N LEU A 30 3.60 12.31 5.85
CA LEU A 30 4.84 12.42 5.08
C LEU A 30 4.65 11.99 3.62
N GLN A 31 3.93 10.90 3.35
CA GLN A 31 3.62 10.48 1.98
C GLN A 31 2.83 11.55 1.23
N MET A 32 1.79 12.12 1.84
CA MET A 32 0.99 13.16 1.20
C MET A 32 1.82 14.41 0.93
N THR A 33 2.62 14.86 1.89
CA THR A 33 3.53 15.99 1.72
C THR A 33 4.56 15.73 0.63
N ALA A 34 5.17 14.54 0.60
CA ALA A 34 6.12 14.16 -0.45
C ALA A 34 5.47 14.18 -1.84
N GLY A 35 4.21 13.75 -1.97
CA GLY A 35 3.44 13.85 -3.21
C GLY A 35 3.23 15.30 -3.66
N ILE A 36 2.84 16.18 -2.74
CA ILE A 36 2.65 17.62 -3.02
C ILE A 36 3.98 18.29 -3.41
N VAL A 37 5.06 18.01 -2.68
CA VAL A 37 6.40 18.55 -2.97
C VAL A 37 6.89 18.08 -4.34
N SER A 38 6.69 16.81 -4.68
CA SER A 38 7.05 16.26 -5.98
C SER A 38 6.26 16.93 -7.10
N MET A 39 4.96 17.13 -6.89
CA MET A 39 4.10 17.87 -7.82
C MET A 39 4.56 19.31 -8.01
N ALA A 40 4.90 20.01 -6.92
CA ALA A 40 5.39 21.38 -6.97
C ALA A 40 6.77 21.50 -7.64
N MET A 41 7.67 20.54 -7.39
CA MET A 41 9.01 20.50 -7.98
C MET A 41 8.95 20.29 -9.49
N VAL A 42 8.14 19.33 -9.94
CA VAL A 42 7.96 19.05 -11.37
C VAL A 42 7.15 20.16 -12.05
N GLY A 43 6.17 20.75 -11.36
CA GLY A 43 5.39 21.87 -11.88
C GLY A 43 6.19 23.16 -12.11
N ARG A 44 7.31 23.36 -11.40
CA ARG A 44 8.24 24.46 -11.67
C ARG A 44 9.02 24.28 -12.98
N ILE A 45 9.17 23.05 -13.47
CA ILE A 45 9.94 22.74 -14.68
C ILE A 45 9.07 22.93 -15.94
N SER A 46 7.79 22.56 -15.88
CA SER A 46 6.84 22.82 -16.97
C SER A 46 5.38 22.74 -16.50
N PRO A 47 4.50 23.67 -16.94
CA PRO A 47 3.06 23.58 -16.69
C PRO A 47 2.42 22.29 -17.24
N LEU A 48 2.91 21.79 -18.38
CA LEU A 48 2.45 20.53 -18.98
C LEU A 48 2.77 19.32 -18.08
N ALA A 49 3.84 19.40 -17.29
CA ALA A 49 4.26 18.31 -16.40
C ALA A 49 3.31 18.15 -15.20
N VAL A 50 2.59 19.20 -14.80
CA VAL A 50 1.56 19.10 -13.75
C VAL A 50 0.36 18.27 -14.22
N GLY A 51 -0.06 18.45 -15.49
CA GLY A 51 -1.12 17.64 -16.10
C GLY A 51 -0.74 16.15 -16.18
N ALA A 52 0.51 15.87 -16.54
CA ALA A 52 1.05 14.51 -16.55
C ALA A 52 1.06 13.86 -15.16
N ILE A 53 1.34 14.62 -14.09
CA ILE A 53 1.27 14.11 -12.71
C ILE A 53 -0.17 13.75 -12.33
N GLY A 54 -1.17 14.52 -12.76
CA GLY A 54 -2.58 14.22 -12.50
C GLY A 54 -3.00 12.88 -13.10
N ILE A 55 -2.64 12.63 -14.36
CA ILE A 55 -2.88 11.35 -15.04
C ILE A 55 -2.11 10.22 -14.36
N SER A 56 -0.84 10.47 -14.02
CA SER A 56 0.00 9.52 -13.29
C SER A 56 -0.64 9.12 -11.95
N ASN A 57 -1.27 10.06 -11.24
CA ASN A 57 -1.91 9.79 -9.96
C ASN A 57 -3.16 8.90 -10.11
N ILE A 58 -3.93 9.06 -11.19
CA ILE A 58 -5.06 8.16 -11.51
C ILE A 58 -4.56 6.74 -11.76
N ILE A 59 -3.54 6.59 -12.61
CA ILE A 59 -2.92 5.29 -12.92
C ILE A 59 -2.34 4.68 -11.63
N PHE A 60 -1.65 5.48 -10.82
CA PHE A 60 -1.08 5.07 -9.55
C PHE A 60 -2.14 4.57 -8.57
N ASN A 61 -3.30 5.22 -8.49
CA ASN A 61 -4.41 4.78 -7.65
C ASN A 61 -5.00 3.44 -8.08
N ILE A 62 -5.15 3.20 -9.39
CA ILE A 62 -5.64 1.92 -9.93
C ILE A 62 -4.68 0.79 -9.58
N ILE A 63 -3.38 1.02 -9.82
CA ILE A 63 -2.33 0.06 -9.47
C ILE A 63 -2.37 -0.20 -7.96
N TRP A 64 -2.35 0.86 -7.15
CA TRP A 64 -2.42 0.74 -5.68
C TRP A 64 -3.65 -0.01 -5.18
N ALA A 65 -4.81 0.13 -5.83
CA ALA A 65 -6.03 -0.58 -5.47
C ALA A 65 -5.87 -2.09 -5.67
N ILE A 66 -5.26 -2.51 -6.78
CA ILE A 66 -5.00 -3.93 -7.09
C ILE A 66 -4.00 -4.51 -6.08
N PHE A 67 -2.92 -3.78 -5.81
CA PHE A 67 -1.94 -4.19 -4.80
C PHE A 67 -2.55 -4.29 -3.40
N LYS A 68 -3.38 -3.31 -3.00
CA LYS A 68 -4.12 -3.39 -1.73
C LYS A 68 -5.06 -4.59 -1.69
N GLY A 69 -5.69 -4.95 -2.81
CA GLY A 69 -6.51 -6.15 -2.93
C GLY A 69 -5.72 -7.43 -2.65
N VAL A 70 -4.57 -7.60 -3.32
CA VAL A 70 -3.68 -8.76 -3.12
C VAL A 70 -3.11 -8.80 -1.70
N ALA A 71 -2.67 -7.67 -1.16
CA ALA A 71 -2.15 -7.55 0.19
C ALA A 71 -3.21 -7.92 1.24
N THR A 72 -4.44 -7.43 1.07
CA THR A 72 -5.56 -7.73 1.97
C THR A 72 -5.94 -9.21 1.90
N GLY A 73 -6.06 -9.78 0.69
CA GLY A 73 -6.34 -11.21 0.51
C GLY A 73 -5.27 -12.10 1.15
N THR A 74 -3.99 -11.75 0.97
CA THR A 74 -2.87 -12.43 1.63
C THR A 74 -2.96 -12.33 3.15
N SER A 75 -3.18 -11.13 3.69
CA SER A 75 -3.25 -10.90 5.13
C SER A 75 -4.32 -11.79 5.78
N VAL A 76 -5.45 -12.02 5.09
CA VAL A 76 -6.49 -12.96 5.53
C VAL A 76 -5.97 -14.40 5.55
N PHE A 77 -5.31 -14.89 4.49
CA PHE A 77 -4.73 -16.24 4.47
C PHE A 77 -3.64 -16.45 5.54
N VAL A 78 -2.82 -15.42 5.77
CA VAL A 78 -1.79 -15.40 6.82
C VAL A 78 -2.44 -15.46 8.20
N ALA A 79 -3.48 -14.65 8.46
CA ALA A 79 -4.21 -14.66 9.72
C ALA A 79 -4.88 -16.01 10.01
N GLN A 80 -5.49 -16.64 9.00
CA GLN A 80 -6.09 -17.98 9.13
C GLN A 80 -5.03 -19.04 9.47
N SER A 81 -3.90 -19.02 8.78
CA SER A 81 -2.81 -19.99 8.99
C SER A 81 -2.10 -19.80 10.33
N TYR A 82 -1.95 -18.55 10.75
CA TYR A 82 -1.41 -18.18 12.06
C TYR A 82 -2.34 -18.64 13.20
N GLY A 83 -3.67 -18.43 13.05
CA GLY A 83 -4.67 -18.91 13.99
C GLY A 83 -4.71 -20.44 14.13
N ALA A 84 -4.41 -21.17 13.05
CA ALA A 84 -4.31 -22.63 13.04
C ALA A 84 -2.99 -23.18 13.64
N LYS A 85 -2.09 -22.32 14.17
CA LYS A 85 -0.76 -22.67 14.71
C LYS A 85 0.12 -23.49 13.76
N ASN A 86 -0.16 -23.47 12.45
CA ASN A 86 0.60 -24.24 11.46
C ASN A 86 1.66 -23.36 10.80
N TYR A 87 2.77 -23.15 11.53
CA TYR A 87 3.87 -22.28 11.10
C TYR A 87 4.59 -22.76 9.83
N ASN A 88 4.55 -24.07 9.54
CA ASN A 88 5.10 -24.62 8.29
C ASN A 88 4.27 -24.21 7.07
N LYS A 89 2.93 -24.24 7.18
CA LYS A 89 2.05 -23.70 6.13
C LYS A 89 2.16 -22.18 6.02
N LEU A 90 2.29 -21.47 7.14
CA LEU A 90 2.48 -20.02 7.16
C LEU A 90 3.68 -19.59 6.31
N LYS A 91 4.84 -20.22 6.53
CA LYS A 91 6.07 -19.89 5.79
C LYS A 91 5.91 -20.12 4.28
N ARG A 92 5.29 -21.24 3.91
CA ARG A 92 5.04 -21.60 2.51
C ARG A 92 4.03 -20.66 1.84
N ILE A 93 3.00 -20.22 2.56
CA ILE A 93 2.02 -19.23 2.06
C ILE A 93 2.69 -17.87 1.85
N VAL A 94 3.51 -17.42 2.80
CA VAL A 94 4.25 -16.15 2.66
C VAL A 94 5.21 -16.19 1.47
N GLU A 95 5.97 -17.29 1.30
CA GLU A 95 6.85 -17.49 0.14
C GLU A 95 6.06 -17.49 -1.17
N GLN A 96 4.95 -18.22 -1.22
CA GLN A 96 4.12 -18.33 -2.42
C GLN A 96 3.42 -17.01 -2.77
N THR A 97 2.97 -16.24 -1.77
CA THR A 97 2.44 -14.90 -1.99
C THR A 97 3.51 -13.93 -2.46
N LEU A 98 4.71 -13.94 -1.86
CA LEU A 98 5.80 -13.08 -2.29
C LEU A 98 6.13 -13.34 -3.76
N PHE A 99 6.26 -14.62 -4.13
CA PHE A 99 6.52 -15.02 -5.52
C PHE A 99 5.39 -14.59 -6.46
N SER A 100 4.13 -14.83 -6.06
CA SER A 100 2.95 -14.45 -6.86
C SER A 100 2.81 -12.93 -7.01
N SER A 101 3.12 -12.17 -5.96
CA SER A 101 3.09 -10.70 -5.97
C SER A 101 4.14 -10.16 -6.93
N ILE A 102 5.37 -10.69 -6.91
CA ILE A 102 6.44 -10.29 -7.84
C ILE A 102 6.04 -10.57 -9.29
N ILE A 103 5.48 -11.76 -9.57
CA ILE A 103 5.00 -12.11 -10.91
C ILE A 103 3.89 -11.14 -11.36
N LEU A 104 2.92 -10.84 -10.49
CA LEU A 104 1.86 -9.87 -10.76
C LEU A 104 2.42 -8.47 -11.07
N VAL A 105 3.43 -8.01 -10.32
CA VAL A 105 4.10 -6.72 -10.57
C VAL A 105 4.71 -6.70 -11.96
N ILE A 106 5.47 -7.74 -12.32
CA ILE A 106 6.17 -7.82 -13.61
C ILE A 106 5.16 -7.83 -14.75
N ILE A 107 4.06 -8.58 -14.62
CA ILE A 107 2.99 -8.63 -15.63
C ILE A 107 2.34 -7.25 -15.78
N PHE A 108 1.98 -6.59 -14.67
CA PHE A 108 1.39 -5.25 -14.70
C PHE A 108 2.34 -4.22 -15.32
N GLN A 109 3.61 -4.25 -14.94
CA GLN A 109 4.63 -3.36 -15.47
C GLN A 109 4.81 -3.56 -16.98
N GLN A 110 4.88 -4.81 -17.45
CA GLN A 110 5.02 -5.11 -18.88
C GLN A 110 3.79 -4.68 -19.68
N LEU A 111 2.59 -4.89 -19.12
CA LEU A 111 1.33 -4.52 -19.76
C LEU A 111 1.18 -2.99 -19.89
N LEU A 112 1.61 -2.25 -18.86
CA LEU A 112 1.68 -0.78 -18.87
C LEU A 112 2.73 -0.27 -19.86
N PHE A 113 3.92 -0.88 -19.91
CA PHE A 113 4.99 -0.46 -20.83
C PHE A 113 4.58 -0.63 -22.30
N TRP A 114 3.94 -1.76 -22.64
CA TRP A 114 3.46 -1.99 -24.00
C TRP A 114 2.32 -1.04 -24.39
N ASN A 115 1.40 -0.75 -23.47
CA ASN A 115 0.26 0.14 -23.74
C ASN A 115 0.53 1.63 -23.46
N ALA A 116 1.76 1.99 -23.06
CA ALA A 116 2.14 3.38 -22.77
C ALA A 116 1.89 4.31 -23.98
N GLY A 117 2.10 3.82 -25.21
CA GLY A 117 1.84 4.57 -26.44
C GLY A 117 0.35 4.82 -26.70
N SER A 118 -0.55 3.93 -26.28
CA SER A 118 -2.00 4.12 -26.41
C SER A 118 -2.57 5.00 -25.29
N LEU A 119 -1.99 4.97 -24.09
CA LEU A 119 -2.38 5.87 -23.01
C LEU A 119 -2.00 7.33 -23.29
N LEU A 120 -0.84 7.58 -23.90
CA LEU A 120 -0.44 8.94 -24.29
C LEU A 120 -1.39 9.54 -25.34
N LYS A 121 -1.87 8.74 -26.30
CA LYS A 121 -2.82 9.19 -27.33
C LYS A 121 -4.24 9.50 -26.84
N ILE A 122 -4.62 9.02 -25.65
CA ILE A 122 -5.93 9.33 -25.05
C ILE A 122 -5.90 10.66 -24.27
N PHE A 123 -4.71 11.20 -24.01
CA PHE A 123 -4.50 12.42 -23.24
C PHE A 123 -3.84 13.57 -24.02
N ASP A 124 -3.37 13.33 -25.25
CA ASP A 124 -3.17 14.41 -26.23
C ASP A 124 -4.56 14.81 -26.78
N PRO A 125 -5.00 16.08 -26.65
CA PRO A 125 -6.24 16.56 -27.27
C PRO A 125 -6.18 16.58 -28.81
#